data_AF-A0A317T7X2-F1
#
_entry.id   AF-A0A317T7X2-F1
#
_cell.length_a   1.000
_cell.length_b   1.000
_cell.length_c   1.000
_cell.angle_alpha   90.00
_cell.angle_beta   90.00
_cell.angle_gamma   90.00
#
_symmetry.space_group_name_H-M   'P 1'
#
loop_
_entity.id
_entity.type
_entity.pdbx_description
1 polymer ?
#
loop_
_entity_poly.entity_id
_entity_poly.type
_entity_poly.pdbx_seq_one_letter_code
_entity_poly.pdbx_strand_id
1 'polypeptide(L)'
;MDIKVFQKEVGGAVDEVLSVYEESVGTVEQIIAAPCQFIELGEEISTTRKEREQIVITLKSLLASNDSLRKKDFDYMMSRIFDAQEKREAEVRSMLRSYFDEQRETASALREELRVFRDNLGGKNDELIGQFRRFIEELFQEREQRKRDVEEKLSEYNESQQHIANALRKLLKKGREVRVRDLKNLLAEFDNSRIKRKKEQGEREKQVADMLKGFKAERLGEQNVDQLS
;
A
#
# COMPACT_ATOMS: atom_id res chain seq x y z
N MET A 1 -32.63 46.48 -8.15
CA MET A 1 -31.43 45.61 -8.25
C MET A 1 -30.92 45.73 -9.67
N ASP A 2 -29.65 46.08 -9.87
CA ASP A 2 -29.08 46.33 -11.19
C ASP A 2 -28.82 45.00 -11.92
N ILE A 3 -29.28 44.86 -13.16
CA ILE A 3 -29.23 43.61 -13.94
C ILE A 3 -27.79 43.10 -14.08
N LYS A 4 -26.82 44.02 -14.15
CA LYS A 4 -25.39 43.69 -14.23
C LYS A 4 -24.84 43.09 -12.93
N VAL A 5 -25.36 43.53 -11.77
CA VAL A 5 -24.96 42.98 -10.47
C VAL A 5 -25.53 41.58 -10.28
N PHE A 6 -26.78 41.36 -10.69
CA PHE A 6 -27.40 40.04 -10.66
C PHE A 6 -26.70 39.05 -11.60
N GLN A 7 -26.35 39.45 -12.82
CA GLN A 7 -25.59 38.61 -13.76
C GLN A 7 -24.19 38.25 -13.25
N LYS A 8 -23.50 39.18 -12.57
CA LYS A 8 -22.18 38.93 -12.00
C LYS A 8 -22.23 37.97 -10.81
N GLU A 9 -23.22 38.10 -9.94
CA GLU A 9 -23.42 37.18 -8.80
C GLU A 9 -23.85 35.79 -9.25
N VAL A 10 -24.74 35.68 -10.24
CA VAL A 10 -25.16 34.39 -10.80
C VAL A 10 -24.02 33.71 -11.55
N GLY A 11 -23.21 34.48 -12.30
CA GLY A 11 -22.01 33.95 -12.95
C GLY A 11 -20.98 33.38 -11.95
N GLY A 12 -20.70 34.11 -10.86
CA GLY A 12 -19.76 33.64 -9.84
C GLY A 12 -20.20 32.35 -9.13
N ALA A 13 -21.48 32.23 -8.79
CA ALA A 13 -22.02 31.01 -8.17
C ALA A 13 -22.01 29.81 -9.14
N VAL A 14 -22.23 30.05 -10.43
CA VAL A 14 -22.15 29.00 -11.46
C VAL A 14 -20.71 28.53 -11.66
N ASP A 15 -19.75 29.45 -11.70
CA ASP A 15 -18.33 29.12 -11.83
C ASP A 15 -17.81 28.32 -10.63
N GLU A 16 -18.26 28.65 -9.41
CA GLU A 16 -17.87 27.94 -8.19
C GLU A 16 -18.43 26.51 -8.15
N VAL A 17 -19.68 26.32 -8.56
CA VAL A 17 -20.30 25.00 -8.69
C VAL A 17 -19.61 24.16 -9.76
N LEU A 18 -19.26 24.76 -10.91
CA LEU A 18 -18.51 24.08 -11.97
C LEU A 18 -17.12 23.67 -11.50
N SER A 19 -16.41 24.55 -10.78
CA SER A 19 -15.10 24.25 -10.19
C SER A 19 -15.15 23.03 -9.28
N VAL A 20 -16.12 22.98 -8.35
CA VAL A 20 -16.26 21.87 -7.41
C VAL A 20 -16.66 20.56 -8.12
N TYR A 21 -17.48 20.66 -9.17
CA TYR A 21 -17.81 19.50 -10.01
C TYR A 21 -16.59 18.97 -10.78
N GLU A 22 -15.79 19.85 -11.38
CA GLU A 22 -14.56 19.49 -12.09
C GLU A 22 -13.51 18.88 -11.13
N GLU A 23 -13.32 19.44 -9.93
CA GLU A 23 -12.47 18.87 -8.87
C GLU A 23 -12.92 17.44 -8.49
N SER A 24 -14.23 17.23 -8.38
CA SER A 24 -14.80 15.92 -8.04
C SER A 24 -14.63 14.91 -9.17
N VAL A 25 -14.88 15.30 -10.42
CA VAL A 25 -14.68 14.45 -11.59
C VAL A 25 -13.21 14.05 -11.71
N GLY A 26 -12.28 15.00 -11.57
CA GLY A 26 -10.85 14.72 -11.57
C GLY A 26 -10.44 13.76 -10.45
N THR A 27 -11.05 13.88 -9.28
CA THR A 27 -10.82 12.95 -8.16
C THR A 27 -11.28 11.53 -8.51
N VAL A 28 -12.48 11.37 -9.11
CA VAL A 28 -12.98 10.07 -9.56
C VAL A 28 -12.07 9.45 -10.63
N GLU A 29 -11.62 10.24 -11.61
CA GLU A 29 -10.70 9.78 -12.65
C GLU A 29 -9.39 9.25 -12.06
N GLN A 30 -8.82 9.98 -11.10
CA GLN A 30 -7.61 9.53 -10.41
C GLN A 30 -7.85 8.25 -9.60
N ILE A 31 -9.01 8.10 -8.95
CA ILE A 31 -9.35 6.89 -8.19
C ILE A 31 -9.41 5.68 -9.12
N ILE A 32 -10.02 5.84 -10.30
CA ILE A 32 -10.14 4.79 -11.32
C ILE A 32 -8.76 4.47 -11.94
N ALA A 33 -7.88 5.44 -12.09
CA ALA A 33 -6.55 5.26 -12.66
C ALA A 33 -5.55 4.58 -11.70
N ALA A 34 -5.72 4.75 -10.38
CA ALA A 34 -4.77 4.22 -9.39
C ALA A 34 -4.56 2.69 -9.49
N PRO A 35 -5.59 1.84 -9.63
CA PRO A 35 -5.40 0.41 -9.85
C PRO A 35 -4.51 0.03 -11.04
N CYS A 36 -4.54 0.80 -12.13
CA CYS A 36 -3.73 0.53 -13.31
C CYS A 36 -2.23 0.62 -13.02
N GLN A 37 -1.80 1.56 -12.17
CA GLN A 37 -0.39 1.72 -11.78
C GLN A 37 0.13 0.52 -10.98
N PHE A 38 -0.76 -0.17 -10.26
CA PHE A 38 -0.40 -1.34 -9.46
C PHE A 38 -0.45 -2.66 -10.25
N ILE A 39 -1.09 -2.70 -11.41
CA ILE A 39 -1.07 -3.86 -12.31
C ILE A 39 0.35 -4.09 -12.86
N GLU A 40 1.04 -3.02 -13.26
CA GLU A 40 2.43 -3.07 -13.73
C GLU A 40 3.36 -3.65 -12.65
N LEU A 41 3.18 -3.23 -11.40
CA LEU A 41 3.87 -3.83 -10.25
C LEU A 41 3.56 -5.32 -10.08
N GLY A 42 2.31 -5.74 -10.30
CA GLY A 42 1.92 -7.15 -10.27
C GLY A 42 2.68 -8.01 -11.28
N GLU A 43 2.92 -7.47 -12.48
CA GLU A 43 3.71 -8.13 -13.52
C GLU A 43 5.20 -8.23 -13.15
N GLU A 44 5.81 -7.15 -12.62
CA GLU A 44 7.19 -7.15 -12.13
C GLU A 44 7.43 -8.18 -11.02
N ILE A 45 6.46 -8.33 -10.11
CA ILE A 45 6.52 -9.34 -9.04
C ILE A 45 6.52 -10.75 -9.66
N SER A 46 5.68 -10.99 -10.67
CA SER A 46 5.62 -12.29 -11.34
C SER A 46 6.89 -12.61 -12.12
N THR A 47 7.50 -11.63 -12.80
CA THR A 47 8.75 -11.86 -13.56
C THR A 47 9.92 -12.15 -12.62
N THR A 48 10.06 -11.37 -11.54
CA THR A 48 11.09 -11.57 -10.52
C THR A 48 10.95 -12.93 -9.84
N ARG A 49 9.72 -13.40 -9.62
CA ARG A 49 9.45 -14.75 -9.09
C ARG A 49 9.97 -15.84 -10.03
N LYS A 50 9.57 -15.81 -11.30
CA LYS A 50 9.99 -16.80 -12.31
C LYS A 50 11.51 -16.85 -12.44
N GLU A 51 12.17 -15.70 -12.44
CA GLU A 51 13.63 -15.64 -12.53
C GLU A 51 14.30 -16.36 -11.34
N ARG A 52 13.82 -16.13 -10.12
CA ARG A 52 14.38 -16.80 -8.93
C ARG A 52 14.16 -18.30 -8.94
N GLU A 53 12.97 -18.75 -9.34
CA GLU A 53 12.69 -20.18 -9.51
C GLU A 53 13.70 -20.81 -10.47
N GLN A 54 14.00 -20.14 -11.60
CA GLN A 54 14.99 -20.60 -12.57
C GLN A 54 16.42 -20.62 -12.00
N ILE A 55 16.83 -19.58 -11.26
CA ILE A 55 18.15 -19.53 -10.62
C ILE A 55 18.29 -20.68 -9.60
N VAL A 56 17.25 -20.96 -8.83
CA VAL A 56 17.25 -22.01 -7.82
C VAL A 56 17.34 -23.41 -8.44
N ILE A 57 16.62 -23.66 -9.53
CA ILE A 57 16.76 -24.90 -10.31
C ILE A 57 18.20 -25.07 -10.79
N THR A 58 18.82 -24.00 -11.29
CA THR A 58 20.21 -24.05 -11.76
C THR A 58 21.20 -24.30 -10.61
N LEU A 59 21.05 -23.60 -9.48
CA LEU A 59 21.87 -23.81 -8.28
C LEU A 59 21.76 -25.24 -7.75
N LYS A 60 20.54 -25.81 -7.78
CA LYS A 60 20.29 -27.20 -7.38
C LYS A 60 21.08 -28.17 -8.24
N SER A 61 21.07 -27.97 -9.56
CA SER A 61 21.83 -28.80 -10.50
C SER A 61 23.34 -28.68 -10.28
N LEU A 62 23.86 -27.46 -10.07
CA LEU A 62 25.29 -27.22 -9.85
C LEU A 62 25.81 -27.85 -8.56
N LEU A 63 25.06 -27.69 -7.46
CA LEU A 63 25.45 -28.26 -6.17
C LEU A 63 25.39 -29.79 -6.17
N ALA A 64 24.42 -30.37 -6.89
CA ALA A 64 24.33 -31.81 -7.10
C ALA A 64 25.48 -32.34 -7.97
N SER A 65 25.82 -31.66 -9.07
CA SER A 65 26.95 -32.07 -9.93
C SER A 65 28.31 -31.97 -9.24
N ASN A 66 28.43 -31.11 -8.24
CA ASN A 66 29.64 -30.94 -7.44
C ASN A 66 29.72 -31.92 -6.25
N ASP A 67 28.79 -32.88 -6.13
CA ASP A 67 28.61 -33.77 -4.97
C ASP A 67 28.58 -33.03 -3.62
N SER A 68 28.26 -31.75 -3.66
CA SER A 68 28.49 -30.84 -2.55
C SER A 68 27.31 -30.82 -1.58
N LEU A 69 26.09 -31.11 -2.03
CA LEU A 69 24.88 -31.07 -1.22
C LEU A 69 23.86 -32.12 -1.65
N ARG A 70 23.29 -32.85 -0.68
CA ARG A 70 22.18 -33.76 -0.96
C ARG A 70 20.96 -32.96 -1.39
N LYS A 71 20.23 -33.47 -2.38
CA LYS A 71 18.99 -32.87 -2.89
C LYS A 71 18.00 -32.50 -1.78
N LYS A 72 17.81 -33.40 -0.81
CA LYS A 72 16.90 -33.19 0.33
C LYS A 72 17.32 -32.01 1.22
N ASP A 73 18.63 -31.87 1.46
CA ASP A 73 19.16 -30.79 2.30
C ASP A 73 19.01 -29.44 1.58
N PHE A 74 19.25 -29.40 0.27
CA PHE A 74 18.99 -28.22 -0.56
C PHE A 74 17.51 -27.82 -0.56
N ASP A 75 16.62 -28.79 -0.78
CA ASP A 75 15.18 -28.54 -0.85
C ASP A 75 14.64 -28.00 0.49
N TYR A 76 15.09 -28.56 1.62
CA TYR A 76 14.77 -28.04 2.95
C TYR A 76 15.30 -26.61 3.17
N MET A 77 16.52 -26.32 2.72
CA MET A 77 17.13 -24.99 2.83
C MET A 77 16.35 -23.96 2.01
N MET A 78 15.95 -24.31 0.78
CA MET A 78 15.25 -23.40 -0.12
C MET A 78 13.77 -23.22 0.26
N SER A 79 13.10 -24.24 0.80
CA SER A 79 11.70 -24.11 1.24
C SER A 79 11.57 -23.01 2.29
N ARG A 80 12.53 -22.87 3.21
CA ARG A 80 12.52 -21.80 4.22
C ARG A 80 12.53 -20.39 3.61
N ILE A 81 13.19 -20.20 2.47
CA ILE A 81 13.19 -18.92 1.75
C ILE A 81 11.83 -18.74 1.06
N PHE A 82 11.37 -19.77 0.34
CA PHE A 82 10.14 -19.69 -0.45
C PHE A 82 8.88 -19.55 0.39
N ASP A 83 8.75 -20.29 1.50
CA ASP A 83 7.59 -20.20 2.39
C ASP A 83 7.45 -18.78 2.97
N ALA A 84 8.58 -18.15 3.28
CA ALA A 84 8.59 -16.77 3.78
C ALA A 84 8.25 -15.75 2.69
N GLN A 85 8.70 -15.98 1.45
CA GLN A 85 8.33 -15.15 0.30
C GLN A 85 6.86 -15.29 -0.05
N GLU A 86 6.33 -16.52 -0.09
CA GLU A 86 4.94 -16.79 -0.44
C GLU A 86 3.98 -16.16 0.57
N LYS A 87 4.28 -16.25 1.87
CA LYS A 87 3.51 -15.52 2.89
C LYS A 87 3.51 -14.02 2.63
N ARG A 88 4.66 -13.44 2.33
CA ARG A 88 4.76 -12.00 2.10
C ARG A 88 4.10 -11.55 0.80
N GLU A 89 4.18 -12.36 -0.25
CA GLU A 89 3.48 -12.16 -1.51
C GLU A 89 1.96 -12.20 -1.29
N ALA A 90 1.46 -13.13 -0.46
CA ALA A 90 0.06 -13.20 -0.08
C ALA A 90 -0.40 -11.98 0.73
N GLU A 91 0.41 -11.52 1.70
CA GLU A 91 0.15 -10.29 2.47
C GLU A 91 0.07 -9.06 1.56
N VAL A 92 1.02 -8.89 0.64
CA VAL A 92 1.02 -7.79 -0.33
C VAL A 92 -0.20 -7.85 -1.24
N ARG A 93 -0.56 -9.02 -1.76
CA ARG A 93 -1.78 -9.20 -2.56
C ARG A 93 -3.05 -8.86 -1.79
N SER A 94 -3.14 -9.28 -0.53
CA SER A 94 -4.28 -8.97 0.32
C SER A 94 -4.39 -7.47 0.59
N MET A 95 -3.26 -6.81 0.84
CA MET A 95 -3.20 -5.36 1.03
C MET A 95 -3.63 -4.60 -0.23
N LEU A 96 -3.11 -4.98 -1.41
CA LEU A 96 -3.50 -4.38 -2.69
C LEU A 96 -4.99 -4.56 -2.96
N ARG A 97 -5.54 -5.75 -2.69
CA ARG A 97 -6.98 -5.99 -2.82
C ARG A 97 -7.79 -5.07 -1.91
N SER A 98 -7.42 -4.99 -0.62
CA SER A 98 -8.07 -4.09 0.34
C SER A 98 -8.04 -2.65 -0.16
N TYR A 99 -6.88 -2.18 -0.64
CA TYR A 99 -6.73 -0.85 -1.19
C TYR A 99 -7.66 -0.60 -2.39
N PHE A 100 -7.79 -1.55 -3.33
CA PHE A 100 -8.71 -1.38 -4.47
C PHE A 100 -10.18 -1.41 -4.06
N ASP A 101 -10.54 -2.25 -3.09
CA ASP A 101 -11.90 -2.28 -2.55
C ASP A 101 -12.22 -0.94 -1.87
N GLU A 102 -11.30 -0.40 -1.05
CA GLU A 102 -11.39 0.94 -0.45
C GLU A 102 -11.53 2.03 -1.52
N GLN A 103 -10.69 2.05 -2.56
CA GLN A 103 -10.80 3.01 -3.66
C GLN A 103 -12.17 2.95 -4.35
N ARG A 104 -12.73 1.74 -4.54
CA ARG A 104 -14.06 1.57 -5.15
C ARG A 104 -15.17 2.09 -4.25
N GLU A 105 -15.07 1.86 -2.94
CA GLU A 105 -16.00 2.39 -1.94
C GLU A 105 -15.93 3.91 -1.90
N THR A 106 -14.73 4.50 -1.86
CA THR A 106 -14.51 5.95 -1.92
C THR A 106 -15.12 6.57 -3.19
N ALA A 107 -14.91 5.97 -4.36
CA ALA A 107 -15.53 6.45 -5.60
C ALA A 107 -17.07 6.38 -5.55
N SER A 108 -17.62 5.36 -4.89
CA SER A 108 -19.06 5.18 -4.75
C SER A 108 -19.66 6.23 -3.80
N ALA A 109 -18.99 6.49 -2.67
CA ALA A 109 -19.37 7.53 -1.71
C ALA A 109 -19.34 8.92 -2.36
N LEU A 110 -18.26 9.26 -3.08
CA LEU A 110 -18.16 10.53 -3.79
C LEU A 110 -19.25 10.71 -4.85
N ARG A 111 -19.63 9.64 -5.57
CA ARG A 111 -20.73 9.68 -6.53
C ARG A 111 -22.09 9.95 -5.88
N GLU A 112 -22.34 9.35 -4.71
CA GLU A 112 -23.60 9.58 -3.99
C GLU A 112 -23.65 10.99 -3.42
N GLU A 113 -22.56 11.48 -2.83
CA GLU A 113 -22.48 12.86 -2.34
C GLU A 113 -22.61 13.88 -3.48
N LEU A 114 -22.01 13.62 -4.65
CA LEU A 114 -22.22 14.43 -5.85
C LEU A 114 -23.69 14.48 -6.28
N ARG A 115 -24.40 13.34 -6.17
CA ARG A 115 -25.82 13.26 -6.51
C ARG A 115 -26.65 14.09 -5.53
N VAL A 116 -26.41 13.97 -4.23
CA VAL A 116 -27.07 14.77 -3.20
C VAL A 116 -26.77 16.26 -3.40
N PHE A 117 -25.52 16.61 -3.66
CA PHE A 117 -25.11 17.98 -3.97
C PHE A 117 -25.87 18.55 -5.16
N ARG A 118 -25.95 17.80 -6.27
CA ARG A 118 -26.70 18.17 -7.48
C ARG A 118 -28.21 18.31 -7.24
N ASP A 119 -28.80 17.42 -6.47
CA ASP A 119 -30.24 17.43 -6.23
C ASP A 119 -30.65 18.60 -5.28
N ASN A 120 -29.70 19.16 -4.51
CA ASN A 120 -29.88 20.31 -3.62
C ASN A 120 -29.35 21.65 -4.18
N LEU A 121 -28.91 21.68 -5.43
CA LEU A 121 -28.28 22.84 -6.10
C LEU A 121 -29.26 23.97 -6.49
N GLY A 122 -30.50 23.91 -5.99
CA GLY A 122 -31.59 24.83 -6.34
C GLY A 122 -31.55 26.21 -5.67
N GLY A 123 -30.54 26.55 -4.88
CA GLY A 123 -30.40 27.85 -4.21
C GLY A 123 -28.95 28.26 -3.99
N LYS A 124 -28.69 29.58 -3.84
CA LYS A 124 -27.40 30.13 -3.39
C LYS A 124 -27.11 29.63 -1.98
N ASN A 125 -26.53 28.45 -1.87
CA ASN A 125 -26.29 27.77 -0.61
C ASN A 125 -24.78 27.60 -0.45
N ASP A 126 -24.07 28.72 -0.25
CA ASP A 126 -22.62 28.78 -0.06
C ASP A 126 -22.16 27.83 1.06
N GLU A 127 -23.03 27.57 2.05
CA GLU A 127 -22.81 26.58 3.10
C GLU A 127 -22.76 25.14 2.57
N LEU A 128 -23.64 24.77 1.64
CA LEU A 128 -23.64 23.44 1.00
C LEU A 128 -22.38 23.25 0.16
N ILE A 129 -21.97 24.28 -0.60
CA ILE A 129 -20.73 24.28 -1.38
C ILE A 129 -19.53 24.10 -0.45
N GLY A 130 -19.47 24.85 0.65
CA GLY A 130 -18.38 24.74 1.63
C GLY A 130 -18.35 23.38 2.36
N GLN A 131 -19.49 22.78 2.66
CA GLN A 131 -19.57 21.43 3.22
C GLN A 131 -19.05 20.37 2.23
N PHE A 132 -19.51 20.43 0.98
CA PHE A 132 -19.10 19.48 -0.05
C PHE A 132 -17.60 19.61 -0.38
N ARG A 133 -17.06 20.84 -0.38
CA ARG A 133 -15.61 21.06 -0.56
C ARG A 133 -14.78 20.44 0.57
N ARG A 134 -15.18 20.63 1.83
CA ARG A 134 -14.50 20.00 2.97
C ARG A 134 -14.53 18.48 2.87
N PHE A 135 -15.66 17.90 2.46
CA PHE A 135 -15.78 16.47 2.23
C PHE A 135 -14.78 15.98 1.16
N ILE A 136 -14.65 16.68 0.02
CA ILE A 136 -13.68 16.33 -1.02
C ILE A 136 -12.24 16.43 -0.49
N GLU A 137 -11.92 17.49 0.26
CA GLU A 137 -10.60 17.69 0.84
C GLU A 137 -10.22 16.58 1.83
N GLU A 138 -11.12 16.22 2.75
CA GLU A 138 -10.93 15.12 3.70
C GLU A 138 -10.72 13.78 2.97
N LEU A 139 -11.57 13.49 1.99
CA LEU A 139 -11.48 12.28 1.18
C LEU A 139 -10.14 12.20 0.41
N PHE A 140 -9.68 13.33 -0.13
CA PHE A 140 -8.40 13.40 -0.82
C PHE A 140 -7.22 13.16 0.15
N GLN A 141 -7.25 13.74 1.34
CA GLN A 141 -6.20 13.56 2.34
C GLN A 141 -6.10 12.11 2.82
N GLU A 142 -7.23 11.47 3.14
CA GLU A 142 -7.27 10.06 3.56
C GLU A 142 -6.74 9.15 2.46
N ARG A 143 -7.16 9.40 1.20
CA ARG A 143 -6.70 8.66 0.04
C ARG A 143 -5.20 8.77 -0.17
N GLU A 144 -4.66 9.99 -0.15
CA GLU A 144 -3.24 10.19 -0.42
C GLU A 144 -2.38 9.61 0.72
N GLN A 145 -2.85 9.68 1.96
CA GLN A 145 -2.20 8.99 3.08
C GLN A 145 -2.18 7.48 2.86
N ARG A 146 -3.34 6.90 2.52
CA ARG A 146 -3.46 5.46 2.29
C ARG A 146 -2.60 4.99 1.11
N LYS A 147 -2.56 5.77 0.04
CA LYS A 147 -1.70 5.50 -1.12
C LYS A 147 -0.22 5.48 -0.72
N ARG A 148 0.25 6.48 0.05
CA ARG A 148 1.64 6.51 0.55
C ARG A 148 1.98 5.27 1.37
N ASP A 149 1.09 4.85 2.26
CA ASP A 149 1.29 3.64 3.09
C ASP A 149 1.44 2.37 2.22
N VAL A 150 0.66 2.27 1.15
CA VAL A 150 0.70 1.15 0.20
C VAL A 150 2.00 1.19 -0.64
N GLU A 151 2.37 2.37 -1.14
CA GLU A 151 3.61 2.59 -1.89
C GLU A 151 4.86 2.24 -1.07
N GLU A 152 4.92 2.67 0.20
CA GLU A 152 6.02 2.34 1.11
C GLU A 152 6.17 0.82 1.27
N LYS A 153 5.07 0.13 1.57
CA LYS A 153 5.07 -1.34 1.77
C LYS A 153 5.44 -2.10 0.50
N LEU A 154 5.01 -1.62 -0.66
CA LEU A 154 5.38 -2.20 -1.95
C LEU A 154 6.86 -1.98 -2.26
N SER A 155 7.38 -0.80 -1.98
CA SER A 155 8.81 -0.50 -2.12
C SER A 155 9.65 -1.44 -1.26
N GLU A 156 9.33 -1.57 0.03
CA GLU A 156 10.00 -2.50 0.95
C GLU A 156 9.94 -3.95 0.45
N TYR A 157 8.79 -4.36 -0.09
CA TYR A 157 8.64 -5.69 -0.67
C TYR A 157 9.56 -5.87 -1.87
N ASN A 158 9.55 -4.93 -2.83
CA ASN A 158 10.32 -4.99 -4.06
C ASN A 158 11.83 -4.99 -3.78
N GLU A 159 12.30 -4.11 -2.88
CA GLU A 159 13.68 -4.11 -2.41
C GLU A 159 14.07 -5.46 -1.82
N SER A 160 13.19 -6.06 -1.00
CA SER A 160 13.44 -7.39 -0.45
C SER A 160 13.46 -8.48 -1.54
N GLN A 161 12.61 -8.38 -2.58
CA GLN A 161 12.61 -9.33 -3.69
C GLN A 161 13.92 -9.23 -4.50
N GLN A 162 14.34 -8.00 -4.81
CA GLN A 162 15.57 -7.70 -5.56
C GLN A 162 16.82 -8.10 -4.77
N HIS A 163 16.85 -7.85 -3.46
CA HIS A 163 17.95 -8.31 -2.60
C HIS A 163 18.11 -9.83 -2.69
N ILE A 164 17.01 -10.58 -2.62
CA ILE A 164 17.05 -12.05 -2.71
C ILE A 164 17.50 -12.50 -4.10
N ALA A 165 16.93 -11.92 -5.17
CA ALA A 165 17.31 -12.23 -6.54
C ALA A 165 18.80 -11.96 -6.78
N ASN A 166 19.31 -10.81 -6.35
CA ASN A 166 20.72 -10.45 -6.48
C ASN A 166 21.65 -11.38 -5.71
N ALA A 167 21.27 -11.78 -4.51
CA ALA A 167 22.07 -12.71 -3.73
C ALA A 167 22.12 -14.11 -4.36
N LEU A 168 21.01 -14.60 -4.91
CA LEU A 168 20.95 -15.82 -5.70
C LEU A 168 21.78 -15.72 -6.99
N ARG A 169 21.71 -14.58 -7.72
CA ARG A 169 22.55 -14.30 -8.89
C ARG A 169 24.04 -14.31 -8.54
N LYS A 170 24.43 -13.74 -7.40
CA LYS A 170 25.83 -13.76 -6.91
C LYS A 170 26.32 -15.17 -6.64
N LEU A 171 25.48 -16.03 -6.04
CA LEU A 171 25.80 -17.45 -5.90
C LEU A 171 25.96 -18.11 -7.27
N LEU A 172 25.02 -17.89 -8.19
CA LEU A 172 25.05 -18.49 -9.51
C LEU A 172 26.31 -18.10 -10.30
N LYS A 173 26.76 -16.84 -10.19
CA LYS A 173 27.99 -16.34 -10.84
C LYS A 173 29.26 -17.08 -10.41
N LYS A 174 29.30 -17.65 -9.20
CA LYS A 174 30.44 -18.49 -8.74
C LYS A 174 30.48 -19.83 -9.48
N GLY A 175 29.39 -20.25 -10.13
CA GLY A 175 29.33 -21.46 -10.97
C GLY A 175 29.76 -22.71 -10.21
N ARG A 176 30.85 -23.35 -10.68
CA ARG A 176 31.39 -24.58 -10.07
C ARG A 176 32.05 -24.35 -8.71
N GLU A 177 32.40 -23.12 -8.36
CA GLU A 177 33.04 -22.81 -7.07
C GLU A 177 32.04 -22.66 -5.93
N VAL A 178 30.73 -22.69 -6.23
CA VAL A 178 29.68 -22.61 -5.19
C VAL A 178 29.82 -23.77 -4.22
N ARG A 179 29.98 -23.43 -2.94
CA ARG A 179 29.99 -24.40 -1.84
C ARG A 179 28.71 -24.29 -1.03
N VAL A 180 28.40 -25.36 -0.30
CA VAL A 180 27.29 -25.36 0.69
C VAL A 180 27.42 -24.24 1.71
N ARG A 181 28.65 -23.88 2.07
CA ARG A 181 28.91 -22.77 3.00
C ARG A 181 28.36 -21.45 2.45
N ASP A 182 28.48 -21.20 1.15
CA ASP A 182 27.94 -19.97 0.53
C ASP A 182 26.42 -19.92 0.64
N LEU A 183 25.74 -21.05 0.41
CA LEU A 183 24.29 -21.15 0.57
C LEU A 183 23.86 -20.99 2.04
N LYS A 184 24.61 -21.55 2.98
CA LYS A 184 24.34 -21.38 4.42
C LYS A 184 24.51 -19.94 4.87
N ASN A 185 25.53 -19.24 4.39
CA ASN A 185 25.76 -17.84 4.70
C ASN A 185 24.60 -16.97 4.18
N LEU A 186 24.15 -17.23 2.95
CA LEU A 186 22.98 -16.55 2.39
C LEU A 186 21.71 -16.74 3.24
N LEU A 187 21.47 -17.96 3.71
CA LEU A 187 20.32 -18.23 4.59
C LEU A 187 20.42 -17.52 5.93
N ALA A 188 21.61 -17.49 6.52
CA ALA A 188 21.85 -16.78 7.77
C ALA A 188 21.59 -15.27 7.61
N GLU A 189 22.00 -14.68 6.49
CA GLU A 189 21.68 -13.29 6.15
C GLU A 189 20.16 -13.07 6.09
N PHE A 190 19.41 -13.94 5.40
CA PHE A 190 17.95 -13.82 5.34
C PHE A 190 17.25 -14.01 6.68
N ASP A 191 17.69 -14.99 7.47
CA ASP A 191 17.14 -15.24 8.81
C ASP A 191 17.38 -14.01 9.71
N ASN A 192 18.58 -13.42 9.67
CA ASN A 192 18.90 -12.21 10.43
C ASN A 192 18.06 -11.01 9.98
N SER A 193 17.92 -10.77 8.67
CA SER A 193 17.04 -9.72 8.14
C SER A 193 15.58 -9.95 8.52
N ARG A 194 15.12 -11.20 8.60
CA ARG A 194 13.76 -11.54 9.04
C ARG A 194 13.56 -11.25 10.52
N ILE A 195 14.50 -11.65 11.36
CA ILE A 195 14.44 -11.40 12.81
C ILE A 195 14.42 -9.90 13.08
N LYS A 196 15.28 -9.13 12.42
CA LYS A 196 15.34 -7.67 12.56
C LYS A 196 13.99 -7.02 12.23
N ARG A 197 13.42 -7.33 11.06
CA ARG A 197 12.11 -6.78 10.65
C ARG A 197 10.97 -7.17 11.58
N LYS A 198 10.93 -8.43 12.04
CA LYS A 198 9.91 -8.88 12.99
C LYS A 198 10.00 -8.12 14.32
N LYS A 199 11.23 -7.80 14.76
CA LYS A 199 11.46 -7.00 15.97
C LYS A 199 11.00 -5.55 15.78
N GLU A 200 11.39 -4.91 14.69
CA GLU A 200 10.98 -3.53 14.35
C GLU A 200 9.45 -3.42 14.25
N GLN A 201 8.79 -4.40 13.61
CA GLN A 201 7.34 -4.44 13.52
C GLN A 201 6.69 -4.61 14.91
N GLY A 202 7.20 -5.50 15.75
CA GLY A 202 6.70 -5.67 17.13
C GLY A 202 6.87 -4.42 18.00
N GLU A 203 7.95 -3.65 17.79
CA GLU A 203 8.17 -2.37 18.45
C GLU A 203 7.17 -1.30 17.99
N ARG A 204 6.90 -1.21 16.67
CA ARG A 204 5.86 -0.33 16.10
C ARG A 204 4.47 -0.68 16.63
N GLU A 205 4.10 -1.96 16.65
CA GLU A 205 2.80 -2.42 17.16
C GLU A 205 2.62 -2.06 18.64
N LYS A 206 3.68 -2.18 19.45
CA LYS A 206 3.66 -1.76 20.85
C LYS A 206 3.48 -0.26 21.01
N GLN A 207 4.20 0.55 20.21
CA GLN A 207 4.04 2.01 20.22
C GLN A 207 2.61 2.43 19.85
N VAL A 208 2.02 1.82 18.82
CA VAL A 208 0.63 2.07 18.43
C VAL A 208 -0.33 1.68 19.55
N ALA A 209 -0.14 0.52 20.18
CA ALA A 209 -0.98 0.10 21.31
C ALA A 209 -0.88 1.05 22.50
N ASP A 210 0.31 1.57 22.81
CA ASP A 210 0.51 2.52 23.89
C ASP A 210 -0.11 3.90 23.56
N MET A 211 0.00 4.38 22.32
CA MET A 211 -0.71 5.58 21.86
C MET A 211 -2.23 5.43 21.95
N LEU A 212 -2.77 4.30 21.48
CA LEU A 212 -4.21 4.02 21.56
C LEU A 212 -4.72 3.93 23.00
N LYS A 213 -3.90 3.39 23.92
CA LYS A 213 -4.22 3.44 25.37
C LYS A 213 -4.23 4.87 25.89
N GLY A 214 -3.27 5.71 25.48
CA GLY A 214 -3.23 7.14 25.81
C GLY A 214 -4.51 7.85 25.37
N PHE A 215 -4.86 7.75 24.09
CA PHE A 215 -6.10 8.35 23.56
C PHE A 215 -7.37 7.83 24.23
N LYS A 216 -7.39 6.56 24.63
CA LYS A 216 -8.53 5.99 25.37
C LYS A 216 -8.64 6.56 26.78
N ALA A 217 -7.51 6.76 27.46
CA ALA A 217 -7.48 7.36 28.79
C ALA A 217 -7.89 8.84 28.75
N GLU A 218 -7.46 9.58 27.73
CA GLU A 218 -7.81 10.98 27.51
C GLU A 218 -9.31 11.17 27.29
N ARG A 219 -9.92 10.35 26.41
CA ARG A 219 -11.38 10.36 26.18
C ARG A 219 -12.21 9.98 27.42
N LEU A 220 -11.71 9.08 28.26
CA LEU A 220 -12.37 8.71 29.52
C LEU A 220 -12.16 9.76 30.63
N GLY A 221 -11.09 10.55 30.53
CA GLY A 221 -10.84 11.71 31.39
C GLY A 221 -11.80 12.86 31.08
N GLU A 222 -11.97 13.20 29.80
CA GLU A 222 -12.90 14.26 29.35
C GLU A 222 -14.36 13.96 29.69
N GLN A 223 -14.81 12.69 29.56
CA GLN A 223 -16.17 12.28 29.94
C GLN A 223 -16.48 12.40 31.45
N ASN A 224 -15.47 12.42 32.32
CA ASN A 224 -15.68 12.59 33.77
C ASN A 224 -15.73 14.06 34.19
N VAL A 225 -15.23 14.99 33.36
CA VAL A 225 -15.28 16.43 33.66
C VAL A 225 -16.66 17.00 33.32
N ASP A 226 -17.32 16.50 32.27
CA ASP A 226 -18.67 16.93 31.86
C ASP A 226 -19.81 16.40 32.76
N GLN A 227 -19.54 15.49 33.71
CA GLN A 227 -20.53 14.99 34.68
C GLN A 227 -20.46 15.66 36.06
N LEU A 228 -19.55 16.63 36.24
CA LEU A 228 -19.33 17.34 37.51
C LEU A 228 -19.58 18.86 37.41
N SER A 229 -20.18 19.36 36.32
CA SER A 229 -20.73 20.72 36.21
C SER A 229 -22.25 20.69 36.16
#